data_AF-A0AB74LUG5-F1
#
_entry.id   AF-A0AB74LUG5-F1
#
_cell.length_a   1.000
_cell.length_b   1.000
_cell.length_c   1.000
_cell.angle_alpha   90.00
_cell.angle_beta   90.00
_cell.angle_gamma   90.00
#
_symmetry.space_group_name_H-M   'P 1'
#
loop_
_entity.id
_entity.type
_entity.pdbx_description
1 polymer ?
#
loop_
_entity_poly.entity_id
_entity_poly.type
_entity_poly.pdbx_seq_one_letter_code
_entity_poly.pdbx_strand_id
1 'polypeptide(L)'
;MNSHTGRERPYCLDRQLNTPFANRAYAAEELVAEFEATFILAGFGLAPESHTNHAAYMAGWLPLVRDDPRALVTAASLASKAAQFLAPPASST
;
A
#
# COMPACT_ATOMS: atom_id res chain seq x y z
N MET A 1 15.99 27.79 -20.45
CA MET A 1 14.70 27.14 -20.14
C MET A 1 14.84 25.65 -20.37
N ASN A 2 14.73 24.83 -19.32
CA ASN A 2 13.96 23.58 -19.33
C ASN A 2 13.86 23.06 -17.89
N SER A 3 12.61 22.85 -17.49
CA SER A 3 12.14 22.80 -16.11
C SER A 3 11.89 21.35 -15.68
N HIS A 4 11.95 21.17 -14.36
CA HIS A 4 11.40 20.06 -13.55
C HIS A 4 12.14 18.72 -13.62
N THR A 5 13.12 18.65 -12.73
CA THR A 5 13.66 17.43 -12.13
C THR A 5 12.54 16.51 -11.64
N GLY A 6 12.30 15.41 -12.35
CA GLY A 6 11.62 14.25 -11.80
C GLY A 6 12.48 13.72 -10.64
N ARG A 7 11.98 13.79 -9.40
CA ARG A 7 12.70 13.26 -8.24
C ARG A 7 12.59 11.74 -8.26
N GLU A 8 13.47 11.08 -9.01
CA GLU A 8 13.72 9.66 -8.79
C GLU A 8 14.22 9.49 -7.35
N ARG A 9 13.46 8.74 -6.55
CA ARG A 9 13.73 8.50 -5.14
C ARG A 9 14.13 7.02 -5.01
N PRO A 10 15.44 6.71 -5.02
CA PRO A 10 15.94 5.33 -5.19
C PRO A 10 15.58 4.38 -4.04
N TYR A 11 14.99 4.90 -2.96
CA TYR A 11 14.59 4.15 -1.77
C TYR A 11 13.07 3.92 -1.67
N CYS A 12 12.27 4.34 -2.66
CA CYS A 12 10.85 4.00 -2.71
C CYS A 12 10.51 3.35 -4.04
N LEU A 13 9.54 2.43 -4.04
CA LEU A 13 8.87 2.06 -5.28
C LEU A 13 8.13 3.31 -5.76
N ASP A 14 8.58 3.88 -6.88
CA ASP A 14 7.90 4.95 -7.59
C ASP A 14 6.56 4.45 -8.16
N ARG A 15 5.58 4.20 -7.27
CA ARG A 15 4.28 3.65 -7.65
C ARG A 15 3.49 4.71 -8.40
N GLN A 16 3.58 4.66 -9.73
CA GLN A 16 2.65 5.40 -10.57
C GLN A 16 1.28 4.72 -10.47
N LEU A 17 0.44 5.20 -9.57
CA LEU A 17 -0.95 4.76 -9.45
C LEU A 17 -1.75 5.39 -10.60
N ASN A 18 -1.72 4.77 -11.76
CA ASN A 18 -2.50 5.15 -12.96
C ASN A 18 -3.67 4.18 -13.21
N THR A 19 -4.17 3.57 -12.14
CA THR A 19 -5.31 2.64 -12.16
C THR A 19 -6.65 3.41 -12.10
N PRO A 20 -7.80 2.81 -12.44
CA PRO A 20 -9.12 3.45 -12.29
C PRO A 20 -9.40 3.96 -10.86
N PHE A 21 -8.72 3.36 -9.88
CA PHE A 21 -8.73 3.73 -8.47
C PHE A 21 -7.95 5.04 -8.15
N ALA A 22 -7.12 5.52 -9.07
CA ALA A 22 -6.31 6.72 -8.93
C ALA A 22 -7.09 8.04 -8.98
N ASN A 23 -8.39 8.03 -9.32
CA ASN A 23 -9.24 9.21 -9.12
C ASN A 23 -9.30 9.66 -7.63
N ARG A 24 -8.91 8.75 -6.72
CA ARG A 24 -8.63 8.98 -5.30
C ARG A 24 -7.20 8.54 -4.96
N ALA A 25 -6.22 8.91 -5.78
CA ALA A 25 -4.83 8.50 -5.65
C ALA A 25 -4.26 8.61 -4.22
N TYR A 26 -4.68 9.63 -3.46
CA TYR A 26 -4.31 9.77 -2.06
C TYR A 26 -4.86 8.63 -1.18
N ALA A 27 -6.16 8.36 -1.24
CA ALA A 27 -6.77 7.25 -0.48
C ALA A 27 -6.25 5.87 -0.94
N ALA A 28 -5.86 5.77 -2.21
CA ALA A 28 -5.23 4.59 -2.77
C ALA A 28 -3.84 4.33 -2.20
N GLU A 29 -3.01 5.36 -2.15
CA GLU A 29 -1.67 5.24 -1.61
C GLU A 29 -1.70 4.96 -0.10
N GLU A 30 -2.59 5.62 0.65
CA GLU A 30 -2.81 5.34 2.08
C GLU A 30 -3.22 3.87 2.31
N LEU A 31 -4.12 3.31 1.49
CA LEU A 31 -4.51 1.90 1.58
C LEU A 31 -3.34 0.95 1.30
N VAL A 32 -2.52 1.26 0.30
CA VAL A 32 -1.34 0.44 -0.02
C VAL A 32 -0.30 0.51 1.11
N ALA A 33 -0.06 1.69 1.68
CA ALA A 33 0.87 1.89 2.79
C ALA A 33 0.44 1.13 4.06
N GLU A 34 -0.84 1.15 4.39
CA GLU A 34 -1.40 0.41 5.55
C GLU A 34 -1.30 -1.11 5.37
N PHE A 35 -1.57 -1.63 4.16
CA PHE A 35 -1.34 -3.05 3.87
C PHE A 35 0.13 -3.44 3.90
N GLU A 36 1.03 -2.58 3.40
CA GLU A 36 2.46 -2.80 3.46
C GLU A 36 2.96 -2.91 4.90
N ALA A 37 2.58 -1.94 5.76
CA ALA A 37 2.90 -1.98 7.18
C ALA A 37 2.37 -3.25 7.85
N THR A 38 1.11 -3.61 7.56
CA THR A 38 0.48 -4.83 8.09
C THR A 38 1.23 -6.10 7.67
N PHE A 39 1.65 -6.21 6.41
CA PHE A 39 2.40 -7.38 5.92
C PHE A 39 3.78 -7.50 6.55
N ILE A 40 4.48 -6.38 6.73
CA ILE A 40 5.79 -6.35 7.40
C ILE A 40 5.63 -6.80 8.86
N LEU A 41 4.67 -6.21 9.58
CA LEU A 41 4.37 -6.55 10.97
C LEU A 41 4.01 -8.03 11.12
N ALA A 42 3.15 -8.56 10.25
CA ALA A 42 2.79 -9.97 10.22
C ALA A 42 4.01 -10.88 9.94
N GLY A 43 4.90 -10.48 9.02
CA GLY A 43 6.14 -11.21 8.70
C GLY A 43 7.10 -11.32 9.89
N PHE A 44 7.12 -10.33 10.78
CA PHE A 44 7.90 -10.36 12.01
C PHE A 44 7.18 -11.00 13.21
N GLY A 45 5.95 -11.51 13.02
CA GLY A 45 5.14 -12.03 14.12
C GLY A 45 4.62 -10.95 15.09
N LEU A 46 4.71 -9.68 14.69
CA LEU A 46 4.24 -8.52 15.44
C LEU A 46 2.82 -8.20 14.98
N ALA A 47 1.85 -9.07 15.24
CA ALA A 47 0.46 -8.73 14.93
C ALA A 47 0.03 -7.55 15.83
N PRO A 48 -0.39 -6.39 15.26
CA PRO A 48 -0.93 -5.34 16.08
C PRO A 48 -2.20 -5.84 16.75
N GLU A 49 -2.33 -5.65 18.07
CA GLU A 49 -3.63 -5.82 18.73
C GLU A 49 -4.65 -4.96 17.99
N SER A 50 -5.85 -5.51 17.74
CA SER A 50 -6.90 -4.79 17.02
C SER A 50 -7.24 -3.51 17.76
N HIS A 51 -6.72 -2.39 17.28
CA HIS A 51 -7.01 -1.09 17.85
C HIS A 51 -8.43 -0.69 17.47
N THR A 52 -9.21 -0.18 18.44
CA THR A 52 -10.64 0.14 18.30
C THR A 52 -10.95 1.12 17.16
N ASN A 53 -9.93 1.82 16.65
CA ASN A 53 -10.03 2.79 15.56
C ASN A 53 -9.89 2.19 14.16
N HIS A 54 -9.47 0.93 13.98
CA HIS A 54 -9.33 0.34 12.64
C HIS A 54 -10.65 0.30 11.87
N ALA A 55 -11.78 0.14 12.56
CA ALA A 55 -13.10 0.18 11.95
C ALA A 55 -13.42 1.54 11.30
N ALA A 56 -12.94 2.65 11.88
CA ALA A 56 -13.15 3.99 11.33
C ALA A 56 -12.34 4.22 10.04
N TYR A 57 -11.12 3.67 9.96
CA TYR A 57 -10.31 3.72 8.74
C TYR A 57 -10.88 2.81 7.63
N MET A 58 -11.35 1.61 8.00
CA MET A 58 -12.05 0.72 7.06
C MET A 58 -13.34 1.34 6.51
N ALA A 59 -14.05 2.15 7.31
CA ALA A 59 -15.23 2.89 6.86
C ALA A 59 -14.94 3.89 5.74
N GLY A 60 -13.75 4.49 5.71
CA GLY A 60 -13.31 5.38 4.64
C GLY A 60 -13.05 4.67 3.31
N TRP A 61 -12.70 3.38 3.36
CA TRP A 61 -12.40 2.56 2.18
C TRP A 61 -13.60 1.74 1.69
N LEU A 62 -14.59 1.50 2.54
CA LEU A 62 -15.81 0.74 2.21
C LEU A 62 -16.51 1.17 0.91
N PRO A 63 -16.74 2.47 0.64
CA PRO A 63 -17.38 2.90 -0.62
C PRO A 63 -16.57 2.56 -1.87
N LEU A 64 -15.25 2.65 -1.74
CA LEU A 64 -14.25 2.42 -2.79
C LEU A 64 -14.11 0.93 -3.10
N VAL A 65 -14.12 0.08 -2.07
CA VAL A 65 -14.18 -1.38 -2.21
C VAL A 65 -15.51 -1.82 -2.84
N ARG A 66 -16.61 -1.14 -2.50
CA ARG A 66 -17.93 -1.45 -3.03
C ARG A 66 -18.07 -1.08 -4.51
N ASP A 67 -17.47 0.03 -4.94
CA ASP A 67 -17.44 0.45 -6.34
C ASP A 67 -16.51 -0.43 -7.19
N ASP A 68 -15.35 -0.83 -6.66
CA ASP A 68 -14.43 -1.76 -7.33
C ASP A 68 -13.76 -2.73 -6.34
N PRO A 69 -14.29 -3.96 -6.21
CA PRO A 69 -13.69 -4.99 -5.37
C PRO A 69 -12.27 -5.39 -5.81
N ARG A 70 -11.91 -5.16 -7.08
CA ARG A 70 -10.57 -5.46 -7.60
C ARG A 70 -9.54 -4.45 -7.11
N ALA A 71 -9.98 -3.28 -6.64
CA ALA A 71 -9.11 -2.27 -6.05
C ALA A 71 -8.39 -2.81 -4.80
N LEU A 72 -9.07 -3.62 -3.96
CA LEU A 72 -8.44 -4.27 -2.81
C LEU A 72 -7.33 -5.24 -3.20
N VAL A 73 -7.61 -6.10 -4.18
CA VAL A 73 -6.63 -7.10 -4.66
C VAL A 73 -5.43 -6.40 -5.29
N THR A 74 -5.68 -5.32 -6.02
CA THR A 74 -4.62 -4.49 -6.62
C THR A 74 -3.77 -3.81 -5.55
N ALA A 75 -4.41 -3.19 -4.55
CA ALA A 75 -3.70 -2.55 -3.44
C ALA A 75 -2.86 -3.55 -2.64
N ALA A 76 -3.43 -4.72 -2.32
CA ALA A 76 -2.70 -5.80 -1.65
C ALA A 76 -1.53 -6.31 -2.50
N SER A 77 -1.69 -6.42 -3.82
CA SER A 77 -0.60 -6.84 -4.72
C SER A 77 0.54 -5.82 -4.77
N LEU A 78 0.23 -4.53 -4.76
CA LEU A 78 1.22 -3.44 -4.71
C LEU A 78 1.93 -3.41 -3.35
N ALA A 79 1.17 -3.54 -2.27
CA ALA A 79 1.68 -3.60 -0.90
C ALA A 79 2.61 -4.80 -0.69
N SER A 80 2.27 -5.98 -1.23
CA SER A 80 3.12 -7.17 -1.15
C SER A 80 4.47 -6.96 -1.83
N LYS A 81 4.51 -6.28 -2.99
CA LYS A 81 5.76 -5.95 -3.68
C LYS A 81 6.61 -4.98 -2.85
N ALA A 82 5.97 -4.00 -2.22
CA ALA A 82 6.66 -3.02 -1.38
C ALA A 82 7.21 -3.65 -0.09
N ALA A 83 6.42 -4.49 0.58
CA ALA A 83 6.86 -5.24 1.75
C ALA A 83 8.05 -6.15 1.44
N GLN A 84 8.06 -6.84 0.29
CA GLN A 84 9.20 -7.66 -0.14
C GLN A 84 10.46 -6.84 -0.45
N PHE A 85 10.30 -5.62 -0.94
CA PHE A 85 11.43 -4.73 -1.17
C PHE A 85 12.08 -4.28 0.14
N LEU A 86 11.28 -4.00 1.18
CA LEU A 86 11.76 -3.56 2.49
C LEU A 86 12.26 -4.71 3.38
N ALA A 87 11.54 -5.83 3.37
CA ALA A 87 11.82 -7.01 4.18
C ALA A 87 11.86 -8.25 3.27
N PRO A 88 12.94 -8.42 2.47
CA PRO A 88 13.06 -9.57 1.59
C PRO A 88 13.05 -10.86 2.42
N PRO A 89 12.37 -11.93 1.96
CA PRO A 89 12.40 -13.20 2.64
C PRO A 89 13.86 -13.67 2.73
N ALA A 90 14.23 -14.29 3.85
CA ALA A 90 15.57 -14.81 4.04
C ALA A 90 15.92 -15.73 2.86
N SER A 91 17.02 -15.41 2.16
CA SER A 91 17.52 -16.22 1.05
C SER A 91 17.75 -17.63 1.55
N SER A 92 16.88 -18.56 1.15
CA SER A 92 17.08 -19.98 1.43
C SER A 92 18.33 -20.41 0.68
N THR A 93 19.40 -20.63 1.44
CA THR A 93 20.71 -21.06 0.94
C THR A 93 20.77 -22.58 0.92
#